data_AF-A0A1D8GCD8-F1
#
_entry.id   AF-A0A1D8GCD8-F1
#
_cell.length_a   1.000
_cell.length_b   1.000
_cell.length_c   1.000
_cell.angle_alpha   90.00
_cell.angle_beta   90.00
_cell.angle_gamma   90.00
#
_symmetry.space_group_name_H-M   'P 1'
#
loop_
_entity.id
_entity.type
_entity.pdbx_description
1 polymer ?
#
loop_
_entity_poly.entity_id
_entity_poly.type
_entity_poly.pdbx_seq_one_letter_code
_entity_poly.pdbx_strand_id
1 'polypeptide(L)'
;MSKVIELDKYRKDKSRQKYKNVVLRGPVWFYELNDGIKQLAFKDMELIIQNVQENVMEDYHQALKLQHLNEFNYSVDDYIIDTLNVNIPFSIVHGIQLSRGHQLRIISENDWNNITDIIMRICIITHYQLWNKDAEPLFFVNQYSWDSIQVDIPN
;
A
#
# COMPACT_ATOMS: atom_id res chain seq x y z
N MET A 1 -23.43 28.09 -14.57
CA MET A 1 -22.84 28.28 -13.23
C MET A 1 -21.33 28.18 -13.37
N SER A 2 -20.62 29.29 -13.25
CA SER A 2 -19.16 29.31 -13.37
C SER A 2 -18.55 28.74 -12.08
N LYS A 3 -17.85 27.60 -12.18
CA LYS A 3 -17.06 27.07 -11.05
C LYS A 3 -15.93 28.06 -10.77
N VAL A 4 -16.04 28.81 -9.69
CA VAL A 4 -14.94 29.63 -9.17
C VAL A 4 -13.90 28.66 -8.62
N ILE A 5 -12.86 28.40 -9.41
CA ILE A 5 -11.71 27.63 -8.98
C ILE A 5 -10.85 28.57 -8.14
N GLU A 6 -10.76 28.30 -6.83
CA GLU A 6 -9.83 29.04 -5.96
C GLU A 6 -8.42 28.99 -6.55
N LEU A 7 -7.77 30.14 -6.64
CA LEU A 7 -6.41 30.29 -7.17
C LEU A 7 -5.41 29.33 -6.50
N ASP A 8 -5.64 28.98 -5.23
CA ASP A 8 -4.84 28.01 -4.49
C ASP A 8 -5.07 26.55 -4.92
N LYS A 9 -6.31 26.17 -5.26
CA LYS A 9 -6.59 24.87 -5.88
C LYS A 9 -5.94 24.77 -7.26
N TYR A 10 -6.06 25.82 -8.07
CA TYR A 10 -5.42 25.86 -9.38
C TYR A 10 -3.89 25.80 -9.30
N ARG A 11 -3.26 26.45 -8.31
CA ARG A 11 -1.81 26.39 -8.10
C ARG A 11 -1.35 25.00 -7.64
N LYS A 12 -2.09 24.34 -6.75
CA LYS A 12 -1.80 22.96 -6.30
C LYS A 12 -1.99 21.93 -7.42
N ASP A 13 -2.99 22.12 -8.28
CA ASP A 13 -3.21 21.22 -9.42
C ASP A 13 -2.19 21.45 -10.54
N LYS A 14 -1.73 22.70 -10.72
CA LYS A 14 -0.71 23.05 -11.72
C LYS A 14 0.70 22.60 -11.31
N SER A 15 1.03 22.53 -10.02
CA SER A 15 2.27 21.88 -9.57
C SER A 15 2.20 20.36 -9.80
N ARG A 16 1.07 19.72 -9.47
CA ARG A 16 0.84 18.28 -9.73
C ARG A 16 0.95 17.89 -11.22
N GLN A 17 0.53 18.76 -12.14
CA GLN A 17 0.65 18.49 -13.58
C GLN A 17 2.08 18.60 -14.14
N LYS A 18 3.01 19.32 -13.49
CA LYS A 18 4.39 19.47 -13.98
C LYS A 18 5.25 18.22 -13.83
N TYR A 19 4.86 17.28 -12.96
CA TYR A 19 5.63 16.07 -12.71
C TYR A 19 5.40 14.93 -13.72
N LYS A 20 4.52 15.12 -14.71
CA LYS A 20 4.20 14.05 -15.67
C LYS A 20 5.36 13.63 -16.58
N ASN A 21 6.40 14.45 -16.75
CA ASN A 21 7.50 14.20 -17.70
C ASN A 21 8.91 14.50 -17.15
N VAL A 22 9.11 14.55 -15.84
CA VAL A 22 10.46 14.76 -15.28
C VAL A 22 11.19 13.42 -15.25
N VAL A 23 12.27 13.31 -16.02
CA VAL A 23 13.25 12.23 -15.86
C VAL A 23 13.87 12.41 -14.48
N LEU A 24 13.48 11.57 -13.52
CA LEU A 24 14.01 11.57 -12.17
C LEU A 24 15.50 11.27 -12.24
N ARG A 25 16.35 12.26 -11.92
CA ARG A 25 17.80 12.10 -11.79
C ARG A 25 18.17 12.28 -10.32
N GLY A 26 18.66 11.23 -9.68
CA GLY A 26 19.07 11.25 -8.26
C GLY A 26 18.11 10.52 -7.33
N PRO A 27 18.40 10.52 -6.01
CA PRO A 27 17.56 9.86 -5.01
C PRO A 27 16.17 10.51 -4.97
N VAL A 28 15.14 9.68 -4.96
CA VAL A 28 13.75 10.10 -4.74
C VAL A 28 13.46 9.94 -3.26
N TRP A 29 13.16 11.05 -2.59
CA TRP A 29 12.86 11.00 -1.17
C TRP A 29 11.48 10.43 -0.93
N PHE A 30 11.30 9.72 0.18
CA PHE A 30 10.02 9.06 0.45
C PHE A 30 8.83 10.04 0.48
N TYR A 31 9.02 11.26 1.01
CA TYR A 31 7.96 12.26 1.06
C TYR A 31 7.42 12.62 -0.34
N GLU A 32 8.22 12.43 -1.40
CA GLU A 32 7.85 12.65 -2.80
C GLU A 32 7.00 11.50 -3.36
N LEU A 33 7.09 10.32 -2.74
CA LEU A 33 6.36 9.10 -3.12
C LEU A 33 5.06 8.91 -2.33
N ASN A 34 4.91 9.60 -1.19
CA ASN A 34 3.78 9.44 -0.26
C ASN A 34 2.41 9.47 -0.97
N ASP A 35 2.15 10.51 -1.77
CA ASP A 35 0.88 10.64 -2.51
C ASP A 35 0.70 9.51 -3.54
N GLY A 36 1.79 9.05 -4.17
CA GLY A 36 1.75 7.99 -5.17
C GLY A 36 1.44 6.62 -4.56
N ILE A 37 2.11 6.29 -3.45
CA ILE A 37 1.87 5.06 -2.67
C ILE A 37 0.42 5.02 -2.19
N LYS A 38 -0.06 6.13 -1.60
CA LYS A 38 -1.44 6.23 -1.10
C LYS A 38 -2.46 6.08 -2.23
N GLN A 39 -2.23 6.70 -3.39
CA GLN A 39 -3.10 6.54 -4.56
C GLN A 39 -3.14 5.12 -5.10
N LEU A 40 -2.00 4.43 -5.15
CA LEU A 40 -1.93 3.03 -5.58
C LEU A 40 -2.70 2.12 -4.63
N ALA A 41 -2.51 2.30 -3.32
CA ALA A 41 -3.23 1.55 -2.29
C ALA A 41 -4.75 1.70 -2.42
N PHE A 42 -5.26 2.92 -2.62
CA PHE A 42 -6.71 3.11 -2.81
C PHE A 42 -7.23 2.59 -4.14
N LYS A 43 -6.46 2.76 -5.22
CA LYS A 43 -6.88 2.35 -6.56
C LYS A 43 -7.02 0.84 -6.67
N ASP A 44 -6.08 0.09 -6.09
CA ASP A 44 -6.01 -1.36 -6.21
C ASP A 44 -6.50 -2.08 -4.92
N MET A 45 -7.19 -1.36 -4.02
CA MET A 45 -7.58 -1.85 -2.69
C MET A 45 -8.35 -3.17 -2.74
N GLU A 46 -9.41 -3.25 -3.55
CA GLU A 46 -10.26 -4.45 -3.64
C GLU A 46 -9.45 -5.68 -4.07
N LEU A 47 -8.57 -5.51 -5.07
CA LEU A 47 -7.70 -6.57 -5.56
C LEU A 47 -6.69 -7.00 -4.49
N ILE A 48 -6.12 -6.04 -3.76
CA ILE A 48 -5.17 -6.31 -2.68
C ILE A 48 -5.86 -7.11 -1.57
N ILE A 49 -7.06 -6.70 -1.14
CA ILE A 49 -7.82 -7.40 -0.09
C ILE A 49 -8.18 -8.82 -0.55
N GLN A 50 -8.64 -9.00 -1.79
CA GLN A 50 -8.91 -10.32 -2.34
C GLN A 50 -7.66 -11.22 -2.29
N ASN A 51 -6.51 -10.70 -2.74
CA ASN A 51 -5.26 -11.46 -2.69
C ASN A 51 -4.84 -11.82 -1.24
N VAL A 52 -5.07 -10.92 -0.28
CA VAL A 52 -4.81 -11.20 1.14
C VAL A 52 -5.71 -12.32 1.65
N GLN A 53 -7.01 -12.25 1.37
CA GLN A 53 -7.98 -13.29 1.73
C GLN A 53 -7.61 -14.65 1.12
N GLU A 54 -7.23 -14.68 -0.16
CA GLU A 54 -6.78 -15.90 -0.84
C GLU A 54 -5.51 -16.47 -0.20
N ASN A 55 -4.54 -15.61 0.15
CA ASN A 55 -3.26 -16.03 0.75
C ASN A 55 -3.43 -16.63 2.16
N VAL A 56 -4.40 -16.15 2.96
CA VAL A 56 -4.60 -16.64 4.33
C VAL A 56 -5.63 -17.77 4.43
N MET A 57 -6.26 -18.15 3.32
CA MET A 57 -7.40 -19.06 3.30
C MET A 57 -7.06 -20.45 3.84
N GLU A 58 -5.87 -20.97 3.54
CA GLU A 58 -5.41 -22.26 4.04
C GLU A 58 -5.26 -22.23 5.58
N ASP A 59 -4.59 -21.21 6.10
CA ASP A 59 -4.38 -21.02 7.54
C ASP A 59 -5.71 -20.80 8.28
N TYR A 60 -6.62 -20.04 7.69
CA TYR A 60 -7.98 -19.84 8.19
C TYR A 60 -8.74 -21.17 8.33
N HIS A 61 -8.74 -22.02 7.30
CA HIS A 61 -9.39 -23.33 7.38
C HIS A 61 -8.74 -24.26 8.40
N GLN A 62 -7.42 -24.16 8.62
CA GLN A 62 -6.75 -24.89 9.69
C GLN A 62 -7.18 -24.37 11.06
N ALA A 63 -7.26 -23.05 11.25
CA ALA A 63 -7.69 -22.42 12.50
C ALA A 63 -9.13 -22.82 12.88
N LEU A 64 -10.06 -22.81 11.92
CA LEU A 64 -11.44 -23.27 12.13
C LEU A 64 -11.50 -24.69 12.68
N LYS A 65 -10.71 -25.61 12.11
CA LYS A 65 -10.66 -27.02 12.53
C LYS A 65 -10.08 -27.18 13.93
N LEU A 66 -9.01 -26.45 14.26
CA LEU A 66 -8.30 -26.57 15.53
C LEU A 66 -9.07 -25.92 16.70
N GLN A 67 -9.76 -24.81 16.43
CA GLN A 67 -10.45 -24.03 17.45
C GLN A 67 -11.95 -24.36 17.56
N HIS A 68 -12.43 -25.33 16.76
CA HIS A 68 -13.85 -25.68 16.65
C HIS A 68 -14.76 -24.46 16.37
N LEU A 69 -14.22 -23.47 15.66
CA LEU A 69 -14.97 -22.30 15.22
C LEU A 69 -15.87 -22.69 14.05
N ASN A 70 -17.02 -22.04 13.96
CA ASN A 70 -17.98 -22.25 12.88
C ASN A 70 -17.86 -21.13 11.87
N GLU A 71 -17.76 -21.47 10.57
CA GLU A 71 -17.73 -20.53 9.44
C GLU A 71 -18.93 -19.56 9.44
N PHE A 72 -20.06 -19.96 10.03
CA PHE A 72 -21.23 -19.07 10.18
C PHE A 72 -21.00 -17.88 11.12
N ASN A 73 -20.07 -18.00 12.07
CA ASN A 73 -19.84 -17.02 13.14
C ASN A 73 -18.44 -16.38 13.09
N TYR A 74 -17.56 -16.90 12.24
CA TYR A 74 -16.18 -16.45 12.14
C TYR A 74 -15.78 -16.48 10.66
N SER A 75 -15.67 -15.30 10.06
CA SER A 75 -15.31 -15.13 8.65
C SER A 75 -13.80 -15.03 8.45
N VAL A 76 -13.37 -15.11 7.19
CA VAL A 76 -11.96 -14.85 6.81
C VAL A 76 -11.55 -13.43 7.20
N ASP A 77 -12.47 -12.46 7.10
CA ASP A 77 -12.20 -11.08 7.49
C ASP A 77 -11.97 -10.95 9.00
N ASP A 78 -12.76 -11.65 9.82
CA ASP A 78 -12.55 -11.70 11.28
C ASP A 78 -11.17 -12.31 11.60
N TYR A 79 -10.80 -13.39 10.89
CA TYR A 79 -9.48 -14.00 11.02
C TYR A 79 -8.34 -13.05 10.67
N ILE A 80 -8.46 -12.28 9.58
CA ILE A 80 -7.45 -11.29 9.19
C ILE A 80 -7.31 -10.22 10.28
N ILE A 81 -8.43 -9.69 10.80
CA ILE A 81 -8.43 -8.67 11.84
C ILE A 81 -7.76 -9.18 13.13
N ASP A 82 -8.02 -10.43 13.51
CA ASP A 82 -7.51 -11.02 14.76
C ASP A 82 -6.03 -11.41 14.67
N THR A 83 -5.58 -11.87 13.50
CA THR A 83 -4.26 -12.51 13.35
C THR A 83 -3.21 -11.61 12.72
N LEU A 84 -3.61 -10.65 11.88
CA LEU A 84 -2.68 -9.87 11.09
C LEU A 84 -2.30 -8.57 11.82
N ASN A 85 -1.07 -8.53 12.35
CA ASN A 85 -0.56 -7.34 13.02
C ASN A 85 -0.08 -6.28 12.01
N VAL A 86 -0.99 -5.40 11.62
CA VAL A 86 -0.71 -4.27 10.71
C VAL A 86 0.23 -3.20 11.27
N ASN A 87 0.66 -3.29 12.53
CA ASN A 87 1.55 -2.30 13.15
C ASN A 87 3.04 -2.62 12.97
N ILE A 88 3.37 -3.82 12.51
CA ILE A 88 4.73 -4.26 12.18
C ILE A 88 4.84 -4.60 10.68
N PRO A 89 6.03 -4.52 10.08
CA PRO A 89 6.26 -5.05 8.74
C PRO A 89 5.88 -6.54 8.69
N PHE A 90 5.17 -6.98 7.65
CA PHE A 90 4.81 -8.38 7.50
C PHE A 90 5.16 -8.94 6.13
N SER A 91 5.66 -10.17 6.16
CA SER A 91 6.07 -10.94 5.00
C SER A 91 4.88 -11.63 4.35
N ILE A 92 3.79 -10.93 4.01
CA ILE A 92 2.84 -11.54 3.08
C ILE A 92 3.63 -11.73 1.79
N VAL A 93 3.87 -12.99 1.41
CA VAL A 93 4.64 -13.35 0.22
C VAL A 93 4.10 -12.50 -0.93
N HIS A 94 4.96 -11.68 -1.53
CA HIS A 94 4.62 -10.59 -2.44
C HIS A 94 4.12 -11.09 -3.81
N GLY A 95 3.13 -11.99 -3.81
CA GLY A 95 2.36 -12.44 -4.97
C GLY A 95 1.24 -11.46 -5.36
N ILE A 96 1.16 -10.29 -4.70
CA ILE A 96 0.17 -9.27 -5.03
C ILE A 96 0.52 -8.66 -6.38
N GLN A 97 -0.25 -9.04 -7.39
CA GLN A 97 -0.21 -8.43 -8.70
C GLN A 97 -0.85 -7.04 -8.61
N LEU A 98 -0.04 -6.01 -8.37
CA LEU A 98 -0.50 -4.63 -8.58
C LEU A 98 -0.85 -4.44 -10.05
N SER A 99 -1.87 -3.62 -10.33
CA SER A 99 -2.37 -3.38 -11.70
C SER A 99 -1.31 -2.84 -12.66
N ARG A 100 -0.19 -2.32 -12.12
CA ARG A 100 1.04 -2.03 -12.85
C ARG A 100 2.12 -3.01 -12.39
N GLY A 101 2.10 -4.21 -12.98
CA GLY A 101 3.10 -5.26 -12.73
C GLY A 101 4.53 -4.77 -12.95
N HIS A 102 5.48 -5.35 -12.21
CA HIS A 102 6.93 -5.13 -12.24
C HIS A 102 7.49 -4.54 -13.55
N GLN A 103 7.44 -3.21 -13.69
CA GLN A 103 8.10 -2.50 -14.78
C GLN A 103 8.80 -1.23 -14.27
N LEU A 104 9.45 -1.34 -13.12
CA LEU A 104 10.45 -0.39 -12.71
C LEU A 104 11.75 -1.16 -12.51
N ARG A 105 12.44 -1.49 -13.63
CA ARG A 105 13.84 -2.01 -13.66
C ARG A 105 14.85 -1.11 -12.93
N ILE A 106 14.37 -0.05 -12.31
CA ILE A 106 15.06 1.14 -11.82
C ILE A 106 14.97 1.20 -10.28
N ILE A 107 14.08 0.42 -9.66
CA ILE A 107 13.90 0.35 -8.20
C ILE A 107 14.49 -0.98 -7.71
N SER A 108 15.22 -0.96 -6.60
CA SER A 108 15.77 -2.18 -6.00
C SER A 108 14.65 -3.09 -5.48
N GLU A 109 14.90 -4.40 -5.42
CA GLU A 109 13.93 -5.36 -4.89
C GLU A 109 13.55 -5.05 -3.43
N ASN A 110 14.51 -4.60 -2.63
CA ASN A 110 14.27 -4.23 -1.23
C ASN A 110 13.35 -3.00 -1.11
N ASP A 111 13.60 -1.96 -1.92
CA ASP A 111 12.74 -0.78 -1.98
C ASP A 111 11.33 -1.16 -2.43
N TRP A 112 11.22 -2.04 -3.42
CA TRP A 112 9.93 -2.51 -3.90
C TRP A 112 9.16 -3.30 -2.84
N ASN A 113 9.85 -4.14 -2.06
CA ASN A 113 9.24 -4.88 -0.96
C ASN A 113 8.71 -3.94 0.12
N ASN A 114 9.49 -2.91 0.48
CA ASN A 114 9.05 -1.88 1.43
C ASN A 114 7.82 -1.12 0.91
N ILE A 115 7.79 -0.72 -0.38
CA ILE A 115 6.62 -0.06 -0.99
C ILE A 115 5.40 -0.98 -0.91
N THR A 116 5.58 -2.24 -1.29
CA THR A 116 4.48 -3.21 -1.39
C THR A 116 3.88 -3.46 -0.02
N ASP A 117 4.70 -3.65 1.01
CA ASP A 117 4.25 -3.78 2.39
C ASP A 117 3.47 -2.55 2.86
N ILE A 118 3.99 -1.35 2.63
CA ILE A 118 3.29 -0.10 3.01
C ILE A 118 1.94 0.00 2.31
N ILE A 119 1.86 -0.33 1.01
CA ILE A 119 0.61 -0.35 0.24
C ILE A 119 -0.38 -1.33 0.88
N MET A 120 0.04 -2.56 1.17
CA MET A 120 -0.80 -3.58 1.80
C MET A 120 -1.35 -3.11 3.14
N ARG A 121 -0.49 -2.56 4.00
CA ARG A 121 -0.87 -2.08 5.33
C ARG A 121 -1.91 -0.97 5.25
N ILE A 122 -1.73 0.00 4.34
CA ILE A 122 -2.72 1.06 4.11
C ILE A 122 -4.05 0.46 3.65
N CYS A 123 -4.04 -0.52 2.74
CA CYS A 123 -5.26 -1.17 2.28
C CYS A 123 -5.99 -1.86 3.42
N ILE A 124 -5.31 -2.71 4.19
CA ILE A 124 -5.91 -3.48 5.30
C ILE A 124 -6.43 -2.54 6.39
N ILE A 125 -5.63 -1.56 6.82
CA ILE A 125 -6.04 -0.59 7.85
C ILE A 125 -7.27 0.18 7.40
N THR A 126 -7.31 0.63 6.14
CA THR A 126 -8.41 1.45 5.66
C THR A 126 -9.67 0.61 5.41
N HIS A 127 -9.53 -0.58 4.81
CA HIS A 127 -10.65 -1.46 4.50
C HIS A 127 -11.37 -1.94 5.76
N TYR A 128 -10.62 -2.42 6.75
CA TYR A 128 -11.17 -2.91 8.02
C TYR A 128 -11.30 -1.83 9.10
N GLN A 129 -11.01 -0.56 8.78
CA GLN A 129 -11.10 0.57 9.70
C GLN A 129 -10.36 0.36 11.03
N LEU A 130 -9.16 -0.22 10.97
CA LEU A 130 -8.40 -0.64 12.16
C LEU A 130 -7.88 0.54 12.99
N TRP A 131 -7.76 1.72 12.37
CA TRP A 131 -7.28 2.94 13.02
C TRP A 131 -8.33 4.04 13.03
N ASN A 132 -8.27 4.89 14.06
CA ASN A 132 -9.12 6.09 14.19
C ASN A 132 -8.71 7.25 13.27
N LYS A 133 -7.66 7.07 12.46
CA LYS A 133 -7.09 8.08 11.56
C LYS A 133 -6.61 7.39 10.28
N ASP A 134 -6.55 8.17 9.21
CA ASP A 134 -6.00 7.71 7.92
C ASP A 134 -4.57 7.18 8.08
N ALA A 135 -4.30 6.05 7.46
CA ALA A 135 -2.95 5.51 7.35
C ALA A 135 -2.15 6.35 6.32
N GLU A 136 -1.18 7.12 6.81
CA GLU A 136 -0.20 7.81 5.96
C GLU A 136 1.04 6.91 5.75
N PRO A 137 1.53 6.79 4.50
CA PRO A 137 2.75 6.05 4.20
C PRO A 137 3.94 6.46 5.11
N LEU A 138 4.07 7.75 5.42
CA LEU A 138 5.09 8.30 6.33
C LEU A 138 5.12 7.66 7.73
N PHE A 139 4.00 7.13 8.25
CA PHE A 139 3.99 6.46 9.56
C PHE A 139 4.77 5.15 9.55
N PHE A 140 4.86 4.49 8.39
CA PHE A 140 5.47 3.18 8.25
C PHE A 140 6.97 3.29 7.94
N VAL A 141 7.39 4.31 7.20
CA VAL A 141 8.77 4.53 6.74
C VAL A 141 9.83 4.37 7.83
N ASN A 142 9.56 4.94 9.00
CA ASN A 142 10.49 4.90 10.13
C ASN A 142 10.80 3.47 10.57
N GLN A 143 9.87 2.52 10.34
CA GLN A 143 10.05 1.11 10.66
C GLN A 143 11.03 0.41 9.70
N TYR A 144 11.25 0.95 8.51
CA TYR A 144 12.15 0.42 7.48
C TYR A 144 13.50 1.14 7.43
N SER A 145 13.73 2.16 8.28
CA SER A 145 14.91 3.05 8.22
C SER A 145 15.16 3.57 6.80
N TRP A 146 14.08 3.95 6.10
CA TRP A 146 14.08 4.08 4.65
C TRP A 146 13.86 5.53 4.21
N ASP A 147 14.92 6.25 3.91
CA ASP A 147 14.82 7.70 3.64
C ASP A 147 14.57 8.03 2.16
N SER A 148 15.13 7.25 1.24
CA SER A 148 15.07 7.52 -0.20
C SER A 148 15.28 6.29 -1.06
N ILE A 149 14.76 6.33 -2.29
CA ILE A 149 14.98 5.33 -3.33
C ILE A 149 16.05 5.83 -4.30
N GLN A 150 17.05 5.00 -4.58
CA GLN A 150 17.98 5.27 -5.67
C GLN A 150 17.38 4.77 -6.98
N VAL A 151 17.21 5.69 -7.94
CA VAL A 151 16.62 5.43 -9.25
C VAL A 151 17.76 5.35 -10.26
N ASP A 152 18.25 4.13 -10.53
CA ASP A 152 19.33 3.91 -11.50
C ASP A 152 18.77 3.83 -12.93
N ILE A 153 19.16 4.79 -13.78
CA ILE A 153 18.77 4.78 -15.20
C ILE A 153 19.78 3.89 -15.96
N PRO A 154 19.33 2.84 -16.67
CA PRO A 154 20.22 2.11 -17.57
C PRO A 154 20.68 3.04 -18.71
N ASN A 155 22.00 3.11 -18.93
CA ASN A 155 22.63 3.85 -20.04
C ASN A 155 22.15 3.36 -21.41
#